data_AF-A0AB94IWH2-F1
#
_entry.id   AF-A0AB94IWH2-F1
#
_cell.length_a   1.000
_cell.length_b   1.000
_cell.length_c   1.000
_cell.angle_alpha   90.00
_cell.angle_beta   90.00
_cell.angle_gamma   90.00
#
_symmetry.space_group_name_H-M   'P 1'
#
loop_
_entity.id
_entity.type
_entity.pdbx_description
1 polymer ?
#
loop_
_entity_poly.entity_id
_entity_poly.type
_entity_poly.pdbx_seq_one_letter_code
_entity_poly.pdbx_strand_id
1 'polypeptide(L)'
;MKVSRVKVGMGVLVVGIVALVRYAMRDMRLDVDLLREGLMNIPGLVMENMQLAREVSGDVWHVRVPYLERRGELVAVRSVDVRRQIREGGEWYLFGAEGVYSNDERTACVNGLLGTLEAPARIWNLESPRLLWSEASGDFVFPRGLTLYDDEFLLSAPEASMDRTGVVLLEKGGQLQWTKPLG
;
A
#
# COMPACT_ATOMS: atom_id res chain seq x y z
N MET A 1 -4.66 -24.77 16.68
CA MET A 1 -3.71 -23.76 16.17
C MET A 1 -4.03 -22.44 16.86
N LYS A 2 -3.09 -21.89 17.65
CA LYS A 2 -3.28 -20.62 18.37
C LYS A 2 -2.96 -19.48 17.40
N VAL A 3 -3.99 -18.79 16.91
CA VAL A 3 -3.83 -17.60 16.07
C VAL A 3 -3.31 -16.47 16.96
N SER A 4 -2.04 -16.11 16.80
CA SER A 4 -1.44 -14.95 17.46
C SER A 4 -2.00 -13.68 16.80
N ARG A 5 -2.76 -12.89 17.55
CA ARG A 5 -3.28 -11.59 17.09
C ARG A 5 -2.35 -10.51 17.62
N VAL A 6 -1.47 -9.97 16.77
CA VAL A 6 -0.60 -8.84 17.13
C VAL A 6 -1.26 -7.56 16.64
N LYS A 7 -1.58 -6.64 17.56
CA LYS A 7 -2.06 -5.29 17.23
C LYS A 7 -0.86 -4.38 17.02
N VAL A 8 -0.18 -4.50 15.88
CA VAL A 8 0.74 -3.45 15.42
C VAL A 8 -0.12 -2.37 14.78
N GLY A 9 0.26 -1.07 14.87
CA GLY A 9 -0.44 0.06 14.24
C GLY A 9 -0.51 0.04 12.70
N MET A 10 -0.45 -1.15 12.09
CA MET A 10 -0.36 -1.45 10.68
C MET A 10 -1.65 -1.18 9.90
N GLY A 11 -2.80 -1.09 10.57
CA GLY A 11 -4.07 -0.81 9.89
C GLY A 11 -4.11 0.48 9.16
N VAL A 12 -3.51 1.49 9.76
CA VAL A 12 -3.48 2.79 9.15
C VAL A 12 -2.57 2.74 7.88
N LEU A 13 -1.54 1.87 7.84
CA LEU A 13 -0.55 1.73 6.75
C LEU A 13 -1.16 1.27 5.44
N VAL A 14 -1.87 0.15 5.50
CA VAL A 14 -2.35 -0.49 4.27
C VAL A 14 -3.69 0.10 3.88
N VAL A 15 -4.53 0.56 4.84
CA VAL A 15 -5.64 1.50 4.55
C VAL A 15 -5.10 2.72 3.81
N GLY A 16 -3.91 3.18 4.15
CA GLY A 16 -3.14 4.14 3.38
C GLY A 16 -2.94 3.73 1.92
N ILE A 17 -2.34 2.58 1.65
CA ILE A 17 -2.08 2.06 0.30
C ILE A 17 -3.38 1.90 -0.52
N VAL A 18 -4.48 1.41 0.07
CA VAL A 18 -5.76 1.26 -0.65
C VAL A 18 -6.53 2.54 -0.78
N ALA A 19 -6.53 3.39 0.25
CA ALA A 19 -7.01 4.75 0.09
C ALA A 19 -6.24 5.39 -1.05
N LEU A 20 -4.92 5.19 -1.15
CA LEU A 20 -4.11 5.80 -2.19
C LEU A 20 -4.32 5.23 -3.58
N VAL A 21 -4.42 3.90 -3.75
CA VAL A 21 -4.73 3.30 -5.06
C VAL A 21 -6.16 3.67 -5.46
N ARG A 22 -7.12 3.60 -4.53
CA ARG A 22 -8.52 4.01 -4.76
C ARG A 22 -8.65 5.50 -5.01
N TYR A 23 -7.91 6.37 -4.32
CA TYR A 23 -7.95 7.83 -4.46
C TYR A 23 -7.11 8.30 -5.63
N ALA A 24 -5.94 7.75 -5.91
CA ALA A 24 -5.22 8.01 -7.16
C ALA A 24 -6.11 7.64 -8.35
N MET A 25 -6.84 6.52 -8.28
CA MET A 25 -7.82 6.16 -9.29
C MET A 25 -9.09 7.01 -9.31
N ARG A 26 -9.61 7.42 -8.14
CA ARG A 26 -10.82 8.24 -8.02
C ARG A 26 -10.55 9.70 -8.35
N ASP A 27 -9.35 10.20 -8.09
CA ASP A 27 -8.89 11.51 -8.55
C ASP A 27 -8.44 11.46 -9.99
N MET A 28 -7.80 10.39 -10.46
CA MET A 28 -7.78 10.15 -11.90
C MET A 28 -9.20 10.15 -12.43
N ARG A 29 -10.21 9.64 -11.72
CA ARG A 29 -11.62 9.77 -12.15
C ARG A 29 -12.17 11.19 -12.07
N LEU A 30 -11.73 12.06 -11.14
CA LEU A 30 -12.22 13.43 -10.96
C LEU A 30 -11.49 14.45 -11.86
N ASP A 31 -10.16 14.35 -12.01
CA ASP A 31 -9.39 15.08 -13.04
C ASP A 31 -9.71 14.55 -14.43
N VAL A 32 -9.92 13.24 -14.58
CA VAL A 32 -10.45 12.68 -15.84
C VAL A 32 -11.94 12.88 -15.96
N ASP A 33 -12.72 13.28 -14.96
CA ASP A 33 -14.13 13.67 -15.19
C ASP A 33 -14.18 14.97 -16.02
N LEU A 34 -13.15 15.83 -15.91
CA LEU A 34 -12.93 16.96 -16.83
C LEU A 34 -12.35 16.55 -18.20
N LEU A 35 -11.75 15.35 -18.30
CA LEU A 35 -11.17 14.81 -19.53
C LEU A 35 -11.95 13.61 -20.11
N ARG A 36 -13.12 13.29 -19.55
CA ARG A 36 -13.70 11.93 -19.53
C ARG A 36 -14.23 11.49 -20.87
N GLU A 37 -14.83 12.41 -21.60
CA GLU A 37 -15.48 12.07 -22.86
C GLU A 37 -14.45 11.83 -23.98
N GLY A 38 -13.26 12.43 -23.87
CA GLY A 38 -12.18 12.26 -24.84
C GLY A 38 -11.21 11.12 -24.52
N LEU A 39 -10.79 10.99 -23.26
CA LEU A 39 -9.70 10.07 -22.86
C LEU A 39 -10.15 8.63 -22.61
N MET A 40 -11.43 8.39 -22.31
CA MET A 40 -11.98 7.04 -22.15
C MET A 40 -11.99 6.22 -23.46
N ASN A 41 -11.93 6.89 -24.61
CA ASN A 41 -11.98 6.27 -25.94
C ASN A 41 -10.60 6.14 -26.62
N ILE A 42 -9.50 6.52 -25.93
CA ILE A 42 -8.15 6.41 -26.51
C ILE A 42 -7.63 4.98 -26.26
N PRO A 43 -7.22 4.23 -27.31
CA PRO A 43 -6.87 2.80 -27.23
C PRO A 43 -5.53 2.49 -26.53
N GLY A 44 -5.13 3.33 -25.58
CA GLY A 44 -3.90 3.22 -24.80
C GLY A 44 -3.52 4.61 -24.30
N LEU A 45 -3.49 4.80 -22.98
CA LEU A 45 -3.05 6.04 -22.36
C LEU A 45 -1.76 5.77 -21.59
N VAL A 46 -0.69 6.49 -21.93
CA VAL A 46 0.55 6.49 -21.18
C VAL A 46 0.73 7.86 -20.55
N MET A 47 1.02 7.88 -19.25
CA MET A 47 1.32 9.08 -18.48
C MET A 47 2.67 8.90 -17.80
N GLU A 48 3.47 9.96 -17.80
CA GLU A 48 4.81 9.94 -17.23
C GLU A 48 4.96 11.03 -16.18
N ASN A 49 5.80 10.76 -15.17
CA ASN A 49 6.17 11.68 -14.09
C ASN A 49 4.98 12.32 -13.36
N MET A 50 3.92 11.54 -13.18
CA MET A 50 2.73 11.97 -12.44
C MET A 50 3.06 12.21 -10.98
N GLN A 51 2.59 13.33 -10.45
CA GLN A 51 2.66 13.67 -9.04
C GLN A 51 1.30 14.14 -8.57
N LEU A 52 0.82 13.59 -7.47
CA LEU A 52 -0.44 13.95 -6.83
C LEU A 52 -0.15 14.33 -5.38
N ALA A 53 -0.79 15.39 -4.92
CA ALA A 53 -0.81 15.76 -3.51
C ALA A 53 -2.27 15.93 -3.08
N ARG A 54 -2.66 15.31 -1.95
CA ARG A 54 -4.02 15.42 -1.45
C ARG A 54 -4.09 15.36 0.07
N GLU A 55 -4.94 16.20 0.65
CA GLU A 55 -5.34 16.08 2.04
C GLU A 55 -6.50 15.09 2.21
N VAL A 56 -6.33 14.11 3.09
CA VAL A 56 -7.36 13.13 3.46
C VAL A 56 -7.38 13.01 4.98
N SER A 57 -8.52 13.37 5.59
CA SER A 57 -8.71 13.31 7.05
C SER A 57 -7.65 14.08 7.85
N GLY A 58 -7.13 15.18 7.29
CA GLY A 58 -6.10 16.02 7.88
C GLY A 58 -4.66 15.58 7.60
N ASP A 59 -4.44 14.41 7.01
CA ASP A 59 -3.11 13.98 6.58
C ASP A 59 -2.86 14.34 5.12
N VAL A 60 -1.62 14.71 4.80
CA VAL A 60 -1.23 15.05 3.43
C VAL A 60 -0.55 13.86 2.78
N TRP A 61 -1.10 13.40 1.67
CA TRP A 61 -0.58 12.31 0.87
C TRP A 61 0.08 12.86 -0.38
N HIS A 62 1.34 12.50 -0.60
CA HIS A 62 2.07 12.74 -1.83
C HIS A 62 2.31 11.42 -2.54
N VAL A 63 1.99 11.37 -3.82
CA VAL A 63 2.12 10.19 -4.65
C VAL A 63 2.92 10.55 -5.88
N ARG A 64 3.96 9.78 -6.18
CA ARG A 64 4.73 9.89 -7.41
C ARG A 64 4.61 8.60 -8.18
N VAL A 65 4.21 8.72 -9.44
CA VAL A 65 4.12 7.61 -10.38
C VAL A 65 4.91 7.98 -11.63
N PRO A 66 6.17 7.53 -11.74
CA PRO A 66 7.04 7.85 -12.88
C PRO A 66 6.48 7.38 -14.22
N TYR A 67 5.78 6.24 -14.23
CA TYR A 67 5.17 5.69 -15.44
C TYR A 67 3.88 4.98 -15.10
N LEU A 68 2.81 5.37 -15.80
CA LEU A 68 1.49 4.77 -15.74
C LEU A 68 1.02 4.47 -17.15
N GLU A 69 0.48 3.28 -17.35
CA GLU A 69 -0.07 2.84 -18.61
C GLU A 69 -1.45 2.22 -18.39
N ARG A 70 -2.45 2.74 -19.10
CA ARG A 70 -3.79 2.17 -19.13
C ARG A 70 -4.02 1.48 -20.48
N ARG A 71 -4.43 0.22 -20.42
CA ARG A 71 -4.88 -0.59 -21.56
C ARG A 71 -6.25 -1.17 -21.26
N GLY A 72 -7.30 -0.53 -21.78
CA GLY A 72 -8.69 -0.88 -21.46
C GLY A 72 -9.00 -0.70 -19.97
N GLU A 73 -9.33 -1.79 -19.30
CA GLU A 73 -9.68 -1.84 -17.86
C GLU A 73 -8.48 -2.10 -16.94
N LEU A 74 -7.30 -2.34 -17.51
CA LEU A 74 -6.07 -2.55 -16.76
C LEU A 74 -5.26 -1.25 -16.69
N VAL A 75 -4.79 -0.93 -15.49
CA VAL A 75 -3.82 0.14 -15.23
C VAL A 75 -2.56 -0.51 -14.66
N ALA A 76 -1.44 -0.34 -15.35
CA ALA A 76 -0.13 -0.79 -14.91
C ALA A 76 0.72 0.42 -14.53
N VAL A 77 1.46 0.32 -13.43
CA VAL A 77 2.42 1.34 -13.00
C VAL A 77 3.79 0.72 -12.83
N ARG A 78 4.83 1.46 -13.24
CA ARG A 78 6.23 1.10 -12.99
C ARG A 78 6.77 2.10 -11.98
N SER A 79 7.05 1.62 -10.78
CA SER A 79 7.31 2.41 -9.58
C SER A 79 6.09 3.21 -9.10
N VAL A 80 5.88 3.18 -7.79
CA VAL A 80 5.00 4.10 -7.07
C VAL A 80 5.66 4.47 -5.76
N ASP A 81 5.88 5.77 -5.56
CA ASP A 81 6.35 6.32 -4.30
C ASP A 81 5.18 7.01 -3.61
N VAL A 82 5.02 6.74 -2.33
CA VAL A 82 3.96 7.30 -1.51
C VAL A 82 4.57 7.86 -0.25
N ARG A 83 4.26 9.11 0.05
CA ARG A 83 4.56 9.74 1.33
C ARG A 83 3.28 10.20 1.98
N ARG A 84 3.09 9.90 3.26
CA ARG A 84 2.02 10.45 4.08
C ARG A 84 2.62 11.28 5.19
N GLN A 85 2.20 12.53 5.28
CA GLN A 85 2.50 13.40 6.39
C GLN A 85 1.31 13.37 7.35
N ILE A 86 1.56 12.90 8.58
CA ILE A 86 0.52 12.75 9.58
C ILE A 86 0.31 14.09 10.28
N ARG A 87 -0.96 14.51 10.43
CA ARG A 87 -1.32 15.78 11.07
C ARG A 87 -0.71 15.95 12.47
N GLU A 88 -0.67 14.87 13.22
CA GLU A 88 -0.18 14.81 14.61
C GLU A 88 1.35 14.67 14.70
N GLY A 89 2.04 14.67 13.56
CA GLY A 89 3.47 14.44 13.44
C GLY A 89 3.82 12.99 13.06
N GLY A 90 4.97 12.85 12.42
CA GLY A 90 5.43 11.59 11.83
C GLY A 90 5.15 11.50 10.34
N GLU A 91 5.93 10.67 9.66
CA GLU A 91 5.83 10.48 8.22
C GLU A 91 5.92 9.01 7.85
N TRP A 92 5.15 8.64 6.84
CA TRP A 92 5.22 7.31 6.27
C TRP A 92 5.68 7.36 4.85
N TYR A 93 6.44 6.35 4.48
CA TYR A 93 6.98 6.14 3.16
C TYR A 93 6.60 4.74 2.70
N LEU A 94 6.08 4.63 1.49
CA LEU A 94 5.80 3.36 0.85
C LEU A 94 6.30 3.40 -0.57
N PHE A 95 6.92 2.30 -0.98
CA PHE A 95 7.43 2.09 -2.33
C PHE A 95 6.85 0.78 -2.87
N GLY A 96 6.37 0.81 -4.11
CA GLY A 96 6.04 -0.39 -4.87
C GLY A 96 6.81 -0.40 -6.18
N ALA A 97 7.56 -1.46 -6.45
CA ALA A 97 8.34 -1.58 -7.68
C ALA A 97 7.43 -1.65 -8.93
N GLU A 98 6.32 -2.37 -8.82
CA GLU A 98 5.34 -2.51 -9.88
C GLU A 98 3.93 -2.59 -9.28
N GLY A 99 2.95 -2.08 -10.02
CA GLY A 99 1.55 -2.18 -9.62
C GLY A 99 0.66 -2.47 -10.81
N VAL A 100 -0.38 -3.27 -10.59
CA VAL A 100 -1.45 -3.50 -11.55
C VAL A 100 -2.79 -3.33 -10.84
N TYR A 101 -3.69 -2.60 -11.47
CA TYR A 101 -5.07 -2.49 -11.06
C TYR A 101 -5.99 -2.95 -12.19
N SER A 102 -7.00 -3.75 -11.85
CA SER A 102 -8.08 -4.17 -12.75
C SER A 102 -9.37 -3.48 -12.34
N ASN A 103 -9.93 -2.65 -13.22
CA ASN A 103 -11.19 -1.93 -12.97
C ASN A 103 -12.42 -2.83 -13.09
N ASP A 104 -12.34 -3.88 -13.90
CA ASP A 104 -13.39 -4.89 -14.02
C ASP A 104 -13.48 -5.75 -12.75
N GLU A 105 -12.34 -6.30 -12.32
CA GLU A 105 -12.29 -7.17 -11.14
C GLU A 105 -12.29 -6.39 -9.81
N ARG A 106 -12.05 -5.07 -9.84
CA ARG A 106 -11.85 -4.23 -8.66
C ARG A 106 -10.73 -4.75 -7.75
N THR A 107 -9.65 -5.22 -8.35
CA THR A 107 -8.49 -5.80 -7.65
C THR A 107 -7.23 -5.00 -7.93
N ALA A 108 -6.31 -5.00 -6.97
CA ALA A 108 -4.98 -4.41 -7.10
C ALA A 108 -3.90 -5.42 -6.69
N CYS A 109 -2.76 -5.33 -7.35
CA CYS A 109 -1.56 -6.06 -7.02
C CYS A 109 -0.38 -5.08 -7.00
N VAL A 110 0.45 -5.16 -5.97
CA VAL A 110 1.73 -4.44 -5.86
C VAL A 110 2.84 -5.45 -5.65
N ASN A 111 3.90 -5.37 -6.45
CA ASN A 111 5.11 -6.19 -6.29
C ASN A 111 6.25 -5.35 -5.70
N GLY A 112 7.09 -5.98 -4.88
CA GLY A 112 8.24 -5.32 -4.26
C GLY A 112 7.82 -4.16 -3.37
N LEU A 113 6.90 -4.42 -2.44
CA LEU A 113 6.43 -3.44 -1.47
C LEU A 113 7.48 -3.24 -0.38
N LEU A 114 7.91 -2.00 -0.20
CA LEU A 114 8.71 -1.54 0.92
C LEU A 114 7.95 -0.45 1.66
N GLY A 115 8.10 -0.36 2.97
CA GLY A 115 7.46 0.66 3.78
C GLY A 115 8.29 1.06 4.99
N THR A 116 8.25 2.33 5.33
CA THR A 116 8.80 2.88 6.57
C THR A 116 7.73 3.74 7.23
N LEU A 117 7.48 3.49 8.52
CA LEU A 117 6.51 4.22 9.32
C LEU A 117 7.23 4.87 10.47
N GLU A 118 7.30 6.19 10.46
CA GLU A 118 7.83 6.94 11.58
C GLU A 118 6.69 7.24 12.56
N ALA A 119 6.81 6.70 13.78
CA ALA A 119 6.02 7.11 14.93
C ALA A 119 6.95 7.86 15.92
N PRO A 120 6.43 8.72 16.80
CA PRO A 120 7.26 9.56 17.68
C PRO A 120 8.31 8.82 18.52
N ALA A 121 8.10 7.53 18.80
CA ALA A 121 8.99 6.71 19.62
C ALA A 121 9.66 5.56 18.85
N ARG A 122 9.28 5.28 17.60
CA ARG A 122 9.70 4.06 16.90
C ARG A 122 9.55 4.19 15.39
N ILE A 123 10.53 3.65 14.67
CA ILE A 123 10.48 3.54 13.21
C ILE A 123 10.25 2.07 12.88
N TRP A 124 9.21 1.82 12.09
CA TRP A 124 8.84 0.48 11.66
C TRP A 124 9.10 0.32 10.19
N ASN A 125 9.75 -0.77 9.79
CA ASN A 125 9.92 -1.11 8.40
C ASN A 125 9.04 -2.31 8.03
N LEU A 126 8.56 -2.30 6.79
CA LEU A 126 7.76 -3.34 6.19
C LEU A 126 8.36 -3.74 4.86
N GLU A 127 8.40 -5.03 4.61
CA GLU A 127 8.74 -5.58 3.30
C GLU A 127 7.75 -6.68 2.92
N SER A 128 7.32 -6.67 1.67
CA SER A 128 6.59 -7.78 1.09
C SER A 128 6.88 -7.93 -0.40
N PRO A 129 7.20 -9.13 -0.88
CA PRO A 129 7.38 -9.36 -2.31
C PRO A 129 6.10 -9.09 -3.12
N ARG A 130 4.93 -9.28 -2.51
CA ARG A 130 3.64 -9.12 -3.19
C ARG A 130 2.51 -8.79 -2.22
N LEU A 131 1.79 -7.72 -2.52
CA LEU A 131 0.54 -7.34 -1.87
C LEU A 131 -0.61 -7.46 -2.87
N LEU A 132 -1.71 -8.07 -2.43
CA LEU A 132 -2.97 -8.14 -3.15
C LEU A 132 -4.06 -7.41 -2.37
N TRP A 133 -4.97 -6.79 -3.11
CA TRP A 133 -6.16 -6.18 -2.55
C TRP A 133 -7.37 -6.41 -3.46
N SER A 134 -8.55 -6.53 -2.85
CA SER A 134 -9.83 -6.56 -3.56
C SER A 134 -10.81 -5.59 -2.92
N GLU A 135 -11.64 -4.91 -3.71
CA GLU A 135 -12.69 -4.04 -3.17
C GLU A 135 -13.78 -4.82 -2.41
N ALA A 136 -14.07 -6.05 -2.86
CA ALA A 136 -15.11 -6.89 -2.30
C ALA A 136 -14.85 -7.24 -0.83
N SER A 137 -13.66 -7.74 -0.50
CA SER A 137 -13.27 -7.98 0.90
C SER A 137 -12.78 -6.69 1.57
N GLY A 138 -12.06 -5.85 0.81
CA GLY A 138 -11.26 -4.75 1.33
C GLY A 138 -10.09 -5.20 2.21
N ASP A 139 -9.78 -6.49 2.18
CA ASP A 139 -8.66 -7.08 2.88
C ASP A 139 -7.40 -7.03 2.01
N PHE A 140 -6.28 -7.04 2.69
CA PHE A 140 -4.95 -7.14 2.11
C PHE A 140 -4.42 -8.53 2.30
N VAL A 141 -3.80 -9.08 1.26
CA VAL A 141 -3.17 -10.38 1.32
C VAL A 141 -1.73 -10.24 0.87
N PHE A 142 -0.83 -10.82 1.66
CA PHE A 142 0.60 -10.91 1.42
C PHE A 142 0.94 -12.37 1.14
N PRO A 143 0.61 -12.89 -0.07
CA PRO A 143 0.69 -14.33 -0.37
C PRO A 143 2.13 -14.85 -0.53
N ARG A 144 3.12 -13.96 -0.51
CA ARG A 144 4.54 -14.27 -0.63
C ARG A 144 5.35 -13.76 0.57
N GLY A 145 4.64 -13.51 1.66
CA GLY A 145 5.22 -13.16 2.94
C GLY A 145 5.19 -11.68 3.26
N LEU A 146 5.36 -11.44 4.54
CA LEU A 146 5.36 -10.14 5.17
C LEU A 146 6.47 -10.15 6.22
N THR A 147 7.39 -9.19 6.11
CA THR A 147 8.42 -8.94 7.11
C THR A 147 8.17 -7.57 7.72
N LEU A 148 8.14 -7.50 9.04
CA LEU A 148 8.15 -6.27 9.81
C LEU A 148 9.38 -6.25 10.68
N TYR A 149 10.06 -5.12 10.75
CA TYR A 149 11.24 -5.05 11.59
C TYR A 149 11.55 -3.63 12.00
N ASP A 150 12.37 -3.54 13.03
CA ASP A 150 13.05 -2.34 13.44
C ASP A 150 14.40 -2.71 14.07
N ASP A 151 14.95 -1.83 14.90
CA ASP A 151 16.21 -2.08 15.57
C ASP A 151 16.12 -3.05 16.77
N GLU A 152 14.92 -3.45 17.20
CA GLU A 152 14.71 -4.34 18.35
C GLU A 152 14.18 -5.72 17.98
N PHE A 153 13.47 -5.86 16.87
CA PHE A 153 13.01 -7.16 16.40
C PHE A 153 12.81 -7.29 14.89
N LEU A 154 12.68 -8.55 14.48
CA LEU A 154 12.25 -8.98 13.16
C LEU A 154 11.09 -9.97 13.30
N LEU A 155 9.95 -9.62 12.71
CA LEU A 155 8.77 -10.47 12.57
C LEU A 155 8.62 -10.86 11.10
N SER A 156 8.61 -12.14 10.79
CA SER A 156 8.39 -12.63 9.42
C SER A 156 7.31 -13.70 9.38
N ALA A 157 6.50 -13.68 8.33
CA ALA A 157 5.55 -14.74 8.02
C ALA A 157 5.60 -15.08 6.53
N PRO A 158 5.46 -16.36 6.15
CA PRO A 158 5.47 -16.78 4.74
C PRO A 158 4.21 -16.33 4.01
N GLU A 159 3.09 -16.18 4.73
CA GLU A 159 1.86 -15.60 4.26
C GLU A 159 1.26 -14.73 5.36
N ALA A 160 0.59 -13.65 4.99
CA ALA A 160 -0.16 -12.85 5.94
C ALA A 160 -1.39 -12.23 5.27
N SER A 161 -2.37 -11.89 6.08
CA SER A 161 -3.47 -11.03 5.66
C SER A 161 -3.64 -9.88 6.64
N MET A 162 -4.24 -8.80 6.18
CA MET A 162 -4.60 -7.68 7.04
C MET A 162 -5.99 -7.19 6.69
N ASP A 163 -6.83 -7.04 7.71
CA ASP A 163 -8.16 -6.50 7.54
C ASP A 163 -8.16 -4.95 7.47
N ARG A 164 -9.33 -4.37 7.18
CA ARG A 164 -9.54 -2.91 7.10
C ARG A 164 -9.26 -2.17 8.41
N THR A 165 -9.21 -2.86 9.54
CA THR A 165 -8.94 -2.26 10.85
C THR A 165 -7.45 -2.29 11.20
N GLY A 166 -6.68 -3.10 10.47
CA GLY A 166 -5.26 -3.29 10.70
C GLY A 166 -4.84 -4.46 11.51
N VAL A 167 -5.76 -5.37 11.79
CA VAL A 167 -5.36 -6.61 12.42
C VAL A 167 -4.65 -7.44 11.38
N VAL A 168 -3.41 -7.80 11.70
CA VAL A 168 -2.54 -8.59 10.84
C VAL A 168 -2.61 -10.02 11.32
N LEU A 169 -2.98 -10.91 10.41
CA LEU A 169 -3.03 -12.34 10.62
C LEU A 169 -1.82 -12.97 9.93
N LEU A 170 -0.93 -13.59 10.72
CA LEU A 170 0.18 -14.36 10.18
C LEU A 170 -0.33 -15.74 9.80
N GLU A 171 -0.42 -15.98 8.50
CA GLU A 171 -0.92 -17.24 7.96
C GLU A 171 0.23 -18.24 7.86
N LYS A 172 -0.06 -19.50 8.17
CA LYS A 172 0.95 -20.58 8.20
C LYS A 172 2.09 -20.35 9.22
N GLY A 173 1.82 -19.56 10.26
CA GLY A 173 2.76 -19.27 11.34
C GLY A 173 3.64 -18.07 11.06
N GLY A 174 4.41 -17.64 12.06
CA GLY A 174 5.35 -16.54 11.94
C GLY A 174 6.52 -16.73 12.89
N GLN A 175 7.65 -16.12 12.56
CA GLN A 175 8.85 -16.11 13.37
C GLN A 175 9.06 -14.70 13.92
N LEU A 176 9.25 -14.61 15.24
CA LEU A 176 9.64 -13.38 15.91
C LEU A 176 11.04 -13.57 16.48
N GLN A 177 11.97 -12.72 16.06
CA GLN A 177 13.34 -12.68 16.55
C GLN A 177 13.60 -11.33 17.21
N TRP A 178 14.03 -11.33 18.47
CA TRP A 178 14.56 -10.15 19.13
C TRP A 178 15.99 -9.92 18.66
N THR A 179 16.29 -8.74 18.15
CA THR A 179 17.63 -8.36 17.67
C THR A 179 18.45 -7.68 18.76
N LYS A 180 17.80 -7.14 19.80
CA LYS A 180 18.45 -6.68 21.04
C LYS A 180 18.24 -7.66 22.20
N PRO A 181 19.24 -7.83 23.09
CA PRO A 181 19.04 -8.56 24.35
C PRO A 181 17.93 -7.89 25.17
N LEU A 182 17.05 -8.69 25.76
CA LEU A 182 16.10 -8.21 26.77
C LEU A 182 16.92 -7.72 27.98
N GLY A 183 16.93 -6.40 28.19
CA GLY A 183 17.59 -5.76 29.34
C GLY A 183 16.85 -5.97 30.65
#